data_AF-A0A9D3SPD9-F1
#
_entry.id   AF-A0A9D3SPD9-F1
#
_cell.length_a   1.000
_cell.length_b   1.000
_cell.length_c   1.000
_cell.angle_alpha   90.00
_cell.angle_beta   90.00
_cell.angle_gamma   90.00
#
_symmetry.space_group_name_H-M   'P 1'
#
loop_
_entity.id
_entity.type
_entity.pdbx_description
1 polymer ?
#
loop_
_entity_poly.entity_id
_entity_poly.type
_entity_poly.pdbx_seq_one_letter_code
_entity_poly.pdbx_strand_id
1 'polypeptide(L)'
;MMTVRDCKEELRTDLNVLQEKLKNFKDCKLNWSRTAEHIKIQAQQTEHQIKEQFEKLHQFLRDEEAVRIAALREEEVQKSQMMKEMIEKLSRDISSLSDTIRAIEKERKAEDVLFLQNYKATVKRAQCTLQHPEELSGALIHVAQHLANLKFRVWEKMQDTVQYTPVTLDPNTGHPKLIVSDELTSVKPVCEEELRTELKLLQEKLKIFKDCKLNWNQTAEHIKIQAQQTERQIKEQFEKLHQFLRDEEAVRIAALREEEEQKSQMMKEKIEKLSRDISSLSDTIRAIEKEMRAEDVLFLQNYKATVKRAQCTLQHPEELSGALIHVAQHLANLKFRVWEKMQDTVQYTPVTLDPNTAHPKLIVSDDLTSVRRSVEKQKVPDNPDRFDEQECVLGSEGFNSGTHCWDVDVGDCAHWLVGVMTKSAQMKGEITSRSGIWGMWYKTGKYAALCKAQSSSLPSLEQKLQRIRVKLDWDRGKLSFSDPLTNTHIHTFTHTFTEKLLPFLSNKYKETSLKILPVQCSVSQLELHQK
;
A
#
# COMPACT_ATOMS: atom_id res chain seq x y z
N MET A 1 -81.77 -40.31 46.16
CA MET A 1 -81.21 -39.09 46.79
C MET A 1 -79.74 -39.34 47.04
N MET A 2 -78.85 -38.48 46.54
CA MET A 2 -77.45 -38.52 46.97
C MET A 2 -77.37 -38.22 48.47
N THR A 3 -76.61 -39.03 49.19
CA THR A 3 -76.29 -38.78 50.60
C THR A 3 -75.16 -37.74 50.70
N VAL A 4 -74.99 -37.12 51.87
CA VAL A 4 -73.87 -36.20 52.13
C VAL A 4 -72.51 -36.86 51.83
N ARG A 5 -72.41 -38.17 52.10
CA ARG A 5 -71.24 -38.98 51.79
C ARG A 5 -70.96 -39.02 50.28
N ASP A 6 -72.00 -39.25 49.47
CA ASP A 6 -71.87 -39.30 48.01
C ASP A 6 -71.41 -37.94 47.45
N CYS A 7 -72.00 -36.83 47.95
CA CYS A 7 -71.59 -35.47 47.58
C CYS A 7 -70.13 -35.16 47.95
N LYS A 8 -69.67 -35.62 49.12
CA LYS A 8 -68.29 -35.41 49.60
C LYS A 8 -67.28 -36.22 48.79
N GLU A 9 -67.61 -37.45 48.37
CA GLU A 9 -66.73 -38.29 47.55
C GLU A 9 -66.58 -37.77 46.10
N GLU A 10 -67.65 -37.23 45.51
CA GLU A 10 -67.56 -36.56 44.20
C GLU A 10 -66.60 -35.36 44.25
N LEU A 11 -66.80 -34.44 45.20
CA LEU A 11 -65.91 -33.29 45.39
C LEU A 11 -64.47 -33.69 45.73
N ARG A 12 -64.27 -34.84 46.38
CA ARG A 12 -62.94 -35.38 46.66
C ARG A 12 -62.23 -35.79 45.37
N THR A 13 -62.96 -36.33 44.41
CA THR A 13 -62.43 -36.69 43.09
C THR A 13 -62.02 -35.44 42.32
N ASP A 14 -62.87 -34.42 42.29
CA ASP A 14 -62.53 -33.13 41.68
C ASP A 14 -61.32 -32.47 42.36
N LEU A 15 -61.27 -32.50 43.70
CA LEU A 15 -60.15 -31.96 44.46
C LEU A 15 -58.82 -32.62 44.10
N ASN A 16 -58.80 -33.95 43.94
CA ASN A 16 -57.60 -34.67 43.51
C ASN A 16 -57.12 -34.22 42.12
N VAL A 17 -58.05 -33.99 41.18
CA VAL A 17 -57.72 -33.49 39.83
C VAL A 17 -57.11 -32.08 39.91
N LEU A 18 -57.66 -31.20 40.76
CA LEU A 18 -57.10 -29.86 40.97
C LEU A 18 -55.72 -29.89 41.62
N GLN A 19 -55.51 -30.78 42.61
CA GLN A 19 -54.22 -30.95 43.26
C GLN A 19 -53.14 -31.45 42.29
N GLU A 20 -53.47 -32.40 41.40
CA GLU A 20 -52.55 -32.87 40.37
C GLU A 20 -52.25 -31.76 39.35
N LYS A 21 -53.26 -31.00 38.94
CA LYS A 21 -53.07 -29.83 38.06
C LYS A 21 -52.18 -28.77 38.71
N LEU A 22 -52.35 -28.51 40.01
CA LEU A 22 -51.51 -27.58 40.77
C LEU A 22 -50.05 -28.06 40.82
N LYS A 23 -49.83 -29.36 41.01
CA LYS A 23 -48.50 -29.96 40.97
C LYS A 23 -47.85 -29.76 39.59
N ASN A 24 -48.58 -30.10 38.52
CA ASN A 24 -48.11 -29.90 37.14
C ASN A 24 -47.74 -28.43 36.86
N PHE A 25 -48.52 -27.48 37.37
CA PHE A 25 -48.24 -26.05 37.18
C PHE A 25 -46.98 -25.63 37.95
N LYS A 26 -46.78 -26.13 39.18
CA LYS A 26 -45.56 -25.88 39.96
C LYS A 26 -44.31 -26.46 39.28
N ASP A 27 -44.42 -27.67 38.74
CA ASP A 27 -43.32 -28.32 38.01
C ASP A 27 -42.99 -27.56 36.70
N CYS A 28 -44.01 -27.12 35.96
CA CYS A 28 -43.84 -26.26 34.79
C CYS A 28 -43.15 -24.94 35.16
N LYS A 29 -43.57 -24.29 36.25
CA LYS A 29 -42.94 -23.04 36.72
C LYS A 29 -41.47 -23.24 37.05
N LEU A 30 -41.12 -24.32 37.75
CA LEU A 30 -39.73 -24.64 38.07
C LEU A 30 -38.91 -24.86 36.79
N ASN A 31 -39.46 -25.58 35.81
CA ASN A 31 -38.80 -25.80 34.52
C ASN A 31 -38.57 -24.48 33.76
N TRP A 32 -39.60 -23.63 33.67
CA TRP A 32 -39.50 -22.33 33.00
C TRP A 32 -38.50 -21.39 33.67
N SER A 33 -38.43 -21.38 35.00
CA SER A 33 -37.39 -20.63 35.73
C SER A 33 -35.98 -21.13 35.41
N ARG A 34 -35.78 -22.45 35.25
CA ARG A 34 -34.50 -23.01 34.80
C ARG A 34 -34.19 -22.62 33.36
N THR A 35 -35.18 -22.62 32.47
CA THR A 35 -35.02 -22.15 31.09
C THR A 35 -34.63 -20.67 31.05
N ALA A 36 -35.24 -19.82 31.86
CA ALA A 36 -34.90 -18.39 31.96
C ALA A 36 -33.41 -18.18 32.32
N GLU A 37 -32.91 -18.96 33.27
CA GLU A 37 -31.50 -18.90 33.66
C GLU A 37 -30.58 -19.46 32.57
N HIS A 38 -30.99 -20.55 31.91
CA HIS A 38 -30.24 -21.13 30.81
C HIS A 38 -30.10 -20.16 29.62
N ILE A 39 -31.12 -19.36 29.30
CA ILE A 39 -31.06 -18.34 28.25
C ILE A 39 -29.90 -17.37 28.50
N LYS A 40 -29.78 -16.85 29.73
CA LYS A 40 -28.69 -15.93 30.11
C LYS A 40 -27.32 -16.58 30.00
N ILE A 41 -27.18 -17.81 30.51
CA ILE A 41 -25.92 -18.55 30.43
C ILE A 41 -25.52 -18.79 28.97
N GLN A 42 -26.49 -19.20 28.14
CA GLN A 42 -26.27 -19.45 26.72
C GLN A 42 -25.90 -18.15 25.97
N ALA A 43 -26.55 -17.03 26.29
CA ALA A 43 -26.21 -15.72 25.74
C ALA A 43 -24.77 -15.32 26.12
N GLN A 44 -24.39 -15.42 27.40
CA GLN A 44 -23.04 -15.11 27.86
C GLN A 44 -21.96 -15.98 27.20
N GLN A 45 -22.22 -17.29 27.05
CA GLN A 45 -21.32 -18.20 26.35
C GLN A 45 -21.19 -17.84 24.86
N THR A 46 -22.30 -17.49 24.21
CA THR A 46 -22.31 -17.08 22.81
C THR A 46 -21.59 -15.74 22.60
N GLU A 47 -21.79 -14.77 23.51
CA GLU A 47 -21.05 -13.50 23.51
C GLU A 47 -19.55 -13.75 23.63
N HIS A 48 -19.13 -14.62 24.56
CA HIS A 48 -17.71 -14.99 24.70
C HIS A 48 -17.13 -15.61 23.42
N GLN A 49 -17.87 -16.52 22.78
CA GLN A 49 -17.45 -17.15 21.52
C GLN A 49 -17.34 -16.13 20.38
N ILE A 50 -18.26 -15.17 20.28
CA ILE A 50 -18.18 -14.08 19.29
C ILE A 50 -16.89 -13.29 19.51
N LYS A 51 -16.65 -12.81 20.73
CA LYS A 51 -15.45 -12.03 21.08
C LYS A 51 -14.16 -12.79 20.75
N GLU A 52 -14.10 -14.08 21.06
CA GLU A 52 -12.94 -14.91 20.75
C GLU A 52 -12.68 -15.02 19.23
N GLN A 53 -13.72 -15.10 18.41
CA GLN A 53 -13.54 -15.12 16.95
C GLN A 53 -13.07 -13.78 16.38
N PHE A 54 -13.58 -12.66 16.91
CA PHE A 54 -13.13 -11.31 16.52
C PHE A 54 -11.71 -11.03 16.98
N GLU A 55 -11.33 -11.46 18.18
CA GLU A 55 -9.95 -11.34 18.68
C GLU A 55 -8.96 -12.09 17.79
N LYS A 56 -9.33 -13.28 17.28
CA LYS A 56 -8.52 -14.00 16.29
C LYS A 56 -8.33 -13.22 14.98
N LEU A 57 -9.35 -12.47 14.53
CA LEU A 57 -9.24 -11.61 13.34
C LEU A 57 -8.36 -10.39 13.62
N HIS A 58 -8.49 -9.77 14.80
CA HIS A 58 -7.59 -8.71 15.23
C HIS A 58 -6.14 -9.18 15.33
N GLN A 59 -5.90 -10.37 15.89
CA GLN A 59 -4.56 -10.94 15.96
C GLN A 59 -3.94 -11.16 14.57
N PHE A 60 -4.72 -11.72 13.64
CA PHE A 60 -4.28 -11.87 12.26
C PHE A 60 -3.84 -10.54 11.63
N LEU A 61 -4.63 -9.47 11.82
CA LEU A 61 -4.27 -8.15 11.32
C LEU A 61 -2.99 -7.60 11.98
N ARG A 62 -2.82 -7.77 13.29
CA ARG A 62 -1.59 -7.35 13.99
C ARG A 62 -0.36 -8.10 13.49
N ASP A 63 -0.48 -9.40 13.24
CA ASP A 63 0.61 -10.22 12.72
C ASP A 63 1.00 -9.78 11.29
N GLU A 64 0.01 -9.58 10.42
CA GLU A 64 0.21 -9.10 9.04
C GLU A 64 0.76 -7.67 8.98
N GLU A 65 0.35 -6.78 9.89
CA GLU A 65 0.90 -5.44 10.05
C GLU A 65 2.37 -5.50 10.47
N ALA A 66 2.68 -6.30 11.50
CA ALA A 66 4.03 -6.45 12.05
C ALA A 66 5.00 -6.99 10.99
N VAL A 67 4.58 -7.98 10.20
CA VAL A 67 5.40 -8.54 9.10
C VAL A 67 5.74 -7.46 8.06
N ARG A 68 4.76 -6.65 7.63
CA ARG A 68 4.97 -5.58 6.64
C ARG A 68 5.88 -4.47 7.17
N ILE A 69 5.66 -4.05 8.42
CA ILE A 69 6.50 -3.04 9.06
C ILE A 69 7.93 -3.56 9.25
N ALA A 70 8.10 -4.82 9.65
CA ALA A 70 9.42 -5.44 9.79
C ALA A 70 10.17 -5.48 8.46
N ALA A 71 9.50 -5.92 7.38
CA ALA A 71 10.09 -5.93 6.03
C ALA A 71 10.50 -4.53 5.56
N LEU A 72 9.66 -3.52 5.77
CA LEU A 72 9.97 -2.12 5.43
C LEU A 72 11.19 -1.60 6.22
N ARG A 73 11.28 -1.89 7.51
CA ARG A 73 12.40 -1.47 8.36
C ARG A 73 13.70 -2.17 7.99
N GLU A 74 13.64 -3.46 7.64
CA GLU A 74 14.80 -4.20 7.15
C GLU A 74 15.31 -3.58 5.83
N GLU A 75 14.41 -3.27 4.90
CA GLU A 75 14.75 -2.60 3.64
C GLU A 75 15.33 -1.20 3.88
N GLU A 76 14.76 -0.40 4.79
CA GLU A 76 15.29 0.91 5.19
C GLU A 76 16.73 0.79 5.71
N VAL A 77 16.98 -0.17 6.61
CA VAL A 77 18.31 -0.41 7.20
C VAL A 77 19.31 -0.81 6.11
N GLN A 78 18.95 -1.74 5.23
CA GLN A 78 19.82 -2.19 4.14
C GLN A 78 20.15 -1.04 3.18
N LYS A 79 19.15 -0.29 2.71
CA LYS A 79 19.34 0.86 1.81
C LYS A 79 20.14 1.98 2.46
N SER A 80 19.88 2.27 3.73
CA SER A 80 20.60 3.30 4.49
C SER A 80 22.07 2.93 4.68
N GLN A 81 22.36 1.66 5.00
CA GLN A 81 23.72 1.17 5.15
C GLN A 81 24.48 1.20 3.82
N MET A 82 23.87 0.72 2.73
CA MET A 82 24.45 0.80 1.39
C MET A 82 24.77 2.25 1.01
N MET A 83 23.81 3.17 1.20
CA MET A 83 24.00 4.59 0.90
C MET A 83 25.12 5.21 1.73
N LYS A 84 25.21 4.86 3.02
CA LYS A 84 26.28 5.33 3.91
C LYS A 84 27.67 4.90 3.42
N GLU A 85 27.83 3.63 3.05
CA GLU A 85 29.09 3.10 2.53
C GLU A 85 29.50 3.76 1.20
N MET A 86 28.54 3.98 0.30
CA MET A 86 28.75 4.70 -0.95
C MET A 86 29.22 6.15 -0.69
N ILE A 87 28.57 6.86 0.24
CA ILE A 87 28.96 8.23 0.62
C ILE A 87 30.36 8.27 1.25
N GLU A 88 30.71 7.30 2.10
CA GLU A 88 32.04 7.21 2.71
C GLU A 88 33.13 6.91 1.67
N LYS A 89 32.87 6.01 0.73
CA LYS A 89 33.76 5.75 -0.42
C LYS A 89 33.97 7.02 -1.25
N LEU A 90 32.89 7.66 -1.69
CA LEU A 90 32.96 8.88 -2.48
C LEU A 90 33.66 10.03 -1.72
N SER A 91 33.51 10.08 -0.40
CA SER A 91 34.22 11.06 0.44
C SER A 91 35.74 10.86 0.43
N ARG A 92 36.20 9.60 0.46
CA ARG A 92 37.64 9.27 0.32
C ARG A 92 38.15 9.67 -1.07
N ASP A 93 37.38 9.37 -2.12
CA ASP A 93 37.74 9.71 -3.49
C ASP A 93 37.82 11.22 -3.70
N ILE A 94 36.87 12.00 -3.15
CA ILE A 94 36.90 13.46 -3.14
C ILE A 94 38.15 14.00 -2.44
N SER A 95 38.53 13.41 -1.29
CA SER A 95 39.73 13.83 -0.56
C SER A 95 40.99 13.56 -1.39
N SER A 96 41.13 12.34 -1.92
CA SER A 96 42.28 11.94 -2.75
C SER A 96 42.42 12.81 -4.01
N LEU A 97 41.30 13.09 -4.68
CA LEU A 97 41.29 13.97 -5.84
C LEU A 97 41.66 15.41 -5.49
N SER A 98 41.15 15.92 -4.36
CA SER A 98 41.49 17.26 -3.86
C SER A 98 42.97 17.38 -3.52
N ASP A 99 43.56 16.34 -2.94
CA ASP A 99 45.00 16.30 -2.62
C ASP A 99 45.86 16.24 -3.88
N THR A 100 45.42 15.47 -4.89
CA THR A 100 46.07 15.40 -6.22
C THR A 100 46.06 16.76 -6.92
N ILE A 101 44.90 17.44 -6.93
CA ILE A 101 44.76 18.79 -7.48
C ILE A 101 45.71 19.76 -6.76
N ARG A 102 45.75 19.73 -5.42
CA ARG A 102 46.64 20.59 -4.63
C ARG A 102 48.12 20.33 -4.91
N ALA A 103 48.50 19.06 -5.11
CA ALA A 103 49.87 18.68 -5.44
C ALA A 103 50.28 19.20 -6.83
N ILE A 104 49.42 19.04 -7.83
CA ILE A 104 49.65 19.56 -9.19
C ILE A 104 49.75 21.09 -9.17
N GLU A 105 48.87 21.77 -8.44
CA GLU A 105 48.90 23.23 -8.29
C GLU A 105 50.17 23.74 -7.60
N LYS A 106 50.71 22.98 -6.64
CA LYS A 106 51.98 23.28 -5.98
C LYS A 106 53.15 23.09 -6.93
N GLU A 107 53.18 21.99 -7.68
CA GLU A 107 54.28 21.67 -8.61
C GLU A 107 54.33 22.65 -9.78
N ARG A 108 53.18 23.14 -10.28
CA ARG A 108 53.13 24.21 -11.30
C ARG A 108 53.74 25.53 -10.84
N LYS A 109 53.89 25.75 -9.52
CA LYS A 109 54.51 26.95 -8.94
C LYS A 109 56.00 26.75 -8.59
N ALA A 110 56.58 25.58 -8.88
CA ALA A 110 57.98 25.27 -8.59
C ALA A 110 58.94 25.89 -9.62
N GLU A 111 60.22 26.01 -9.24
CA GLU A 111 61.29 26.48 -10.14
C GLU A 111 61.50 25.55 -11.34
N ASP A 112 61.91 26.13 -12.48
CA ASP A 112 61.87 25.54 -13.83
C ASP A 112 62.54 24.17 -13.95
N VAL A 113 63.69 23.97 -13.28
CA VAL A 113 64.43 22.70 -13.31
C VAL A 113 63.71 21.61 -12.50
N LEU A 114 63.14 21.98 -11.36
CA LEU A 114 62.44 21.06 -10.46
C LEU A 114 61.06 20.66 -11.00
N PHE A 115 60.41 21.57 -11.73
CA PHE A 115 59.16 21.33 -12.44
C PHE A 115 59.32 20.25 -13.53
N LEU A 116 60.32 20.39 -14.40
CA LEU A 116 60.57 19.44 -15.49
C LEU A 116 61.01 18.06 -14.99
N GLN A 117 61.81 18.00 -13.92
CA GLN A 117 62.21 16.73 -13.29
C GLN A 117 61.03 15.94 -12.72
N ASN A 118 60.04 16.62 -12.16
CA ASN A 118 58.89 15.99 -11.51
C ASN A 118 57.69 15.80 -12.45
N TYR A 119 57.65 16.50 -13.58
CA TYR A 119 56.56 16.48 -14.58
C TYR A 119 56.02 15.08 -14.88
N LYS A 120 56.91 14.13 -15.21
CA LYS A 120 56.52 12.76 -15.56
C LYS A 120 55.83 12.03 -14.40
N ALA A 121 56.27 12.27 -13.17
CA ALA A 121 55.65 11.70 -11.97
C ALA A 121 54.31 12.37 -11.64
N THR A 122 54.17 13.67 -11.92
CA THR A 122 52.95 14.47 -11.77
C THR A 122 51.86 14.03 -12.74
N VAL A 123 52.20 13.93 -14.02
CA VAL A 123 51.29 13.47 -15.08
C VAL A 123 50.86 12.04 -14.82
N LYS A 124 51.79 11.15 -14.41
CA LYS A 124 51.44 9.76 -14.05
C LYS A 124 50.47 9.69 -12.86
N ARG A 125 50.66 10.54 -11.83
CA ARG A 125 49.73 10.62 -10.68
C ARG A 125 48.34 11.10 -11.11
N ALA A 126 48.26 12.16 -11.91
CA ALA A 126 47.00 12.67 -12.46
C ALA A 126 46.26 11.59 -13.26
N GLN A 127 46.98 10.86 -14.10
CA GLN A 127 46.45 9.78 -14.94
C GLN A 127 45.96 8.57 -14.14
N CYS A 128 46.67 8.15 -13.08
CA CYS A 128 46.22 7.05 -12.22
C CYS A 128 44.91 7.39 -11.49
N THR A 129 44.70 8.64 -11.07
CA THR A 129 43.44 9.10 -10.45
C THR A 129 42.26 9.14 -11.45
N LEU A 130 42.54 9.09 -12.76
CA LEU A 130 41.53 9.02 -13.83
C LEU A 130 41.16 7.58 -14.22
N GLN A 131 41.92 6.56 -13.81
CA GLN A 131 41.76 5.14 -14.21
C GLN A 131 40.71 4.33 -13.42
N HIS A 132 39.77 4.97 -12.72
CA HIS A 132 38.58 4.29 -12.18
C HIS A 132 37.32 4.79 -12.90
N PRO A 133 36.94 4.21 -14.05
CA PRO A 133 35.82 4.63 -14.88
C PRO A 133 34.65 3.62 -14.79
N GLU A 134 34.40 3.06 -13.61
CA GLU A 134 33.21 2.24 -13.40
C GLU A 134 32.22 3.11 -12.62
N GLU A 135 31.13 3.48 -13.31
CA GLU A 135 29.92 4.18 -12.83
C GLU A 135 29.78 5.69 -13.04
N LEU A 136 30.30 6.31 -14.11
CA LEU A 136 29.83 7.65 -14.50
C LEU A 136 29.72 7.86 -16.03
N SER A 137 28.52 8.31 -16.43
CA SER A 137 28.02 8.86 -17.71
C SER A 137 28.98 9.04 -18.90
N GLY A 138 28.43 8.85 -20.11
CA GLY A 138 29.10 8.90 -21.43
C GLY A 138 29.90 10.16 -21.77
N ALA A 139 29.81 11.23 -20.98
CA ALA A 139 30.72 12.39 -21.08
C ALA A 139 32.19 12.01 -20.80
N LEU A 140 32.46 10.97 -20.01
CA LEU A 140 33.82 10.54 -19.65
C LEU A 140 34.50 9.66 -20.72
N ILE A 141 33.75 9.05 -21.64
CA ILE A 141 34.32 8.25 -22.75
C ILE A 141 35.09 9.15 -23.72
N HIS A 142 34.53 10.33 -24.02
CA HIS A 142 35.19 11.35 -24.84
C HIS A 142 36.48 11.87 -24.19
N VAL A 143 36.51 12.00 -22.87
CA VAL A 143 37.68 12.42 -22.11
C VAL A 143 38.77 11.34 -22.15
N ALA A 144 38.43 10.07 -21.93
CA ALA A 144 39.38 8.96 -21.99
C ALA A 144 40.01 8.79 -23.38
N GLN A 145 39.23 8.97 -24.45
CA GLN A 145 39.73 8.96 -25.84
C GLN A 145 40.61 10.17 -26.16
N HIS A 146 40.31 11.35 -25.60
CA HIS A 146 41.15 12.53 -25.80
C HIS A 146 42.52 12.38 -25.11
N LEU A 147 42.55 11.80 -23.90
CA LEU A 147 43.76 11.53 -23.12
C LEU A 147 44.68 10.49 -23.79
N ALA A 148 44.10 9.44 -24.37
CA ALA A 148 44.85 8.41 -25.10
C ALA A 148 45.58 8.99 -26.33
N ASN A 149 44.94 9.93 -27.03
CA ASN A 149 45.50 10.57 -28.24
C ASN A 149 46.56 11.64 -27.92
N LEU A 150 46.51 12.26 -26.75
CA LEU A 150 47.48 13.30 -26.34
C LEU A 150 48.84 12.70 -25.94
N LYS A 151 48.81 11.55 -25.25
CA LYS A 151 49.99 10.80 -24.78
C LYS A 151 50.98 10.46 -25.91
N PHE A 152 50.47 10.24 -27.12
CA PHE A 152 51.26 9.90 -28.30
C PHE A 152 52.02 11.12 -28.87
N ARG A 153 51.36 12.27 -28.95
CA ARG A 153 51.90 13.50 -29.58
C ARG A 153 53.00 14.18 -28.75
N VAL A 154 52.93 14.08 -27.44
CA VAL A 154 53.92 14.65 -26.52
C VAL A 154 55.15 13.75 -26.39
N TRP A 155 54.95 12.42 -26.42
CA TRP A 155 56.04 11.45 -26.43
C TRP A 155 56.94 11.61 -27.66
N GLU A 156 56.36 11.78 -28.86
CA GLU A 156 57.12 12.08 -30.09
C GLU A 156 57.89 13.39 -29.96
N LYS A 157 57.25 14.48 -29.50
CA LYS A 157 57.94 15.78 -29.32
C LYS A 157 59.04 15.75 -28.24
N MET A 158 58.84 15.03 -27.14
CA MET A 158 59.88 14.88 -26.10
C MET A 158 61.05 14.01 -26.60
N GLN A 159 60.81 12.96 -27.39
CA GLN A 159 61.89 12.18 -28.00
C GLN A 159 62.69 13.00 -29.02
N ASP A 160 62.03 13.87 -29.78
CA ASP A 160 62.70 14.74 -30.74
C ASP A 160 63.51 15.86 -30.07
N THR A 161 63.10 16.32 -28.87
CA THR A 161 63.78 17.41 -28.14
C THR A 161 64.88 16.91 -27.19
N VAL A 162 64.84 15.64 -26.78
CA VAL A 162 65.81 15.02 -25.84
C VAL A 162 66.84 14.15 -26.59
N GLN A 163 67.22 14.52 -27.82
CA GLN A 163 68.48 14.03 -28.37
C GLN A 163 69.64 14.82 -27.75
N TYR A 164 70.31 14.17 -26.80
CA TYR A 164 71.62 14.48 -26.22
C TYR A 164 72.30 15.76 -26.74
N THR A 165 72.14 16.89 -26.04
CA THR A 165 73.12 17.98 -26.12
C THR A 165 74.34 17.58 -25.28
N PRO A 166 75.56 17.48 -25.86
CA PRO A 166 76.75 17.14 -25.09
C PRO A 166 77.09 18.25 -24.11
N VAL A 167 77.40 17.89 -22.86
CA VAL A 167 78.00 18.81 -21.90
C VAL A 167 79.37 19.24 -22.44
N THR A 168 79.51 20.48 -22.90
CA THR A 168 80.84 21.06 -23.16
C THR A 168 81.38 21.66 -21.86
N LEU A 169 82.56 21.21 -21.45
CA LEU A 169 83.31 21.77 -20.33
C LEU A 169 83.72 23.22 -20.64
N ASP A 170 83.59 24.11 -19.66
CA ASP A 170 84.10 25.48 -19.77
C ASP A 170 85.64 25.44 -19.90
N PRO A 171 86.22 25.96 -21.00
CA PRO A 171 87.65 25.80 -21.27
C PRO A 171 88.57 26.46 -20.24
N ASN A 172 88.05 27.34 -19.38
CA ASN A 172 88.85 28.06 -18.40
C ASN A 172 88.71 27.55 -16.96
N THR A 173 87.70 26.73 -16.65
CA THR A 173 87.41 26.34 -15.26
C THR A 173 87.16 24.85 -15.05
N GLY A 174 86.99 24.05 -16.09
CA GLY A 174 86.80 22.60 -15.98
C GLY A 174 85.52 22.16 -15.23
N HIS A 175 84.67 23.09 -14.82
CA HIS A 175 83.37 22.79 -14.21
C HIS A 175 82.29 22.61 -15.29
N PRO A 176 81.34 21.67 -15.09
CA PRO A 176 80.20 21.53 -15.99
C PRO A 176 79.33 22.78 -15.91
N LYS A 177 79.22 23.51 -17.02
CA LYS A 177 78.31 24.65 -17.17
C LYS A 177 76.96 24.12 -17.63
N LEU A 178 75.94 24.17 -16.76
CA LEU A 178 74.55 23.96 -17.18
C LEU A 178 74.14 25.15 -18.06
N ILE A 179 74.29 25.01 -19.36
CA ILE A 179 73.58 25.85 -20.32
C ILE A 179 72.14 25.35 -20.29
N VAL A 180 71.25 26.10 -19.64
CA VAL A 180 69.81 25.96 -19.88
C VAL A 180 69.62 26.37 -21.34
N SER A 181 69.53 25.39 -22.25
CA SER A 181 69.43 25.67 -23.68
C SER A 181 68.16 26.48 -23.96
N ASP A 182 68.18 27.31 -25.02
CA ASP A 182 66.99 28.03 -25.53
C ASP A 182 65.81 27.08 -25.82
N GLU A 183 66.07 25.78 -25.94
CA GLU A 183 65.09 24.71 -26.09
C GLU A 183 64.31 24.44 -24.78
N LEU A 184 64.92 24.55 -23.60
CA LEU A 184 64.24 24.35 -22.29
C LEU A 184 63.16 25.42 -22.05
N THR A 185 63.43 26.65 -22.48
CA THR A 185 62.50 27.80 -22.46
C THR A 185 61.29 27.59 -23.38
N SER A 186 61.43 26.77 -24.42
CA SER A 186 60.34 26.43 -25.36
C SER A 186 59.44 25.28 -24.88
N VAL A 187 59.97 24.35 -24.07
CA VAL A 187 59.26 23.14 -23.60
C VAL A 187 58.36 23.41 -22.39
N LYS A 188 58.78 24.28 -21.48
CA LYS A 188 58.02 24.66 -20.28
C LYS A 188 56.58 25.12 -20.58
N PRO A 189 56.31 26.07 -21.50
CA PRO A 189 54.94 26.53 -21.78
C PRO A 189 54.03 25.42 -22.32
N VAL A 190 54.58 24.47 -23.08
CA VAL A 190 53.83 23.29 -23.59
C VAL A 190 53.43 22.36 -22.43
N CYS A 191 54.36 22.06 -21.52
CA CYS A 191 54.10 21.26 -20.31
C CYS A 191 53.12 21.97 -19.34
N GLU A 192 53.22 23.29 -19.21
CA GLU A 192 52.29 24.09 -18.40
C GLU A 192 50.86 24.09 -18.96
N GLU A 193 50.71 24.15 -20.28
CA GLU A 193 49.40 24.09 -20.94
C GLU A 193 48.74 22.70 -20.81
N GLU A 194 49.53 21.62 -20.92
CA GLU A 194 49.07 20.24 -20.70
C GLU A 194 48.60 20.04 -19.25
N LEU A 195 49.42 20.41 -18.26
CA LEU A 195 49.04 20.33 -16.84
C LEU A 195 47.84 21.22 -16.51
N ARG A 196 47.69 22.38 -17.18
CA ARG A 196 46.51 23.24 -17.03
C ARG A 196 45.24 22.56 -17.54
N THR A 197 45.34 21.80 -18.63
CA THR A 197 44.20 21.06 -19.20
C THR A 197 43.79 19.91 -18.29
N GLU A 198 44.76 19.12 -17.82
CA GLU A 198 44.53 18.03 -16.85
C GLU A 198 43.95 18.54 -15.53
N LEU A 199 44.49 19.66 -15.02
CA LEU A 199 43.99 20.28 -13.79
C LEU A 199 42.52 20.70 -13.93
N LYS A 200 42.13 21.29 -15.06
CA LYS A 200 40.72 21.65 -15.33
C LYS A 200 39.82 20.43 -15.32
N LEU A 201 40.25 19.34 -15.96
CA LEU A 201 39.49 18.09 -15.99
C LEU A 201 39.30 17.49 -14.58
N LEU A 202 40.37 17.47 -13.77
CA LEU A 202 40.30 17.00 -12.39
C LEU A 202 39.40 17.89 -11.53
N GLN A 203 39.43 19.22 -11.74
CA GLN A 203 38.53 20.16 -11.07
C GLN A 203 37.06 19.94 -11.46
N GLU A 204 36.77 19.64 -12.72
CA GLU A 204 35.43 19.28 -13.19
C GLU A 204 34.95 17.96 -12.59
N LYS A 205 35.80 16.92 -12.59
CA LYS A 205 35.52 15.63 -11.92
C LYS A 205 35.25 15.83 -10.42
N LEU A 206 36.03 16.68 -9.75
CA LEU A 206 35.84 17.01 -8.33
C LEU A 206 34.49 17.69 -8.09
N LYS A 207 34.08 18.59 -8.99
CA LYS A 207 32.77 19.23 -8.93
C LYS A 207 31.65 18.19 -9.06
N ILE A 208 31.72 17.31 -10.07
CA ILE A 208 30.75 16.22 -10.27
C ILE A 208 30.66 15.33 -9.03
N PHE A 209 31.80 14.98 -8.42
CA PHE A 209 31.82 14.14 -7.22
C PHE A 209 31.16 14.84 -6.02
N LYS A 210 31.41 16.15 -5.84
CA LYS A 210 30.77 16.94 -4.79
C LYS A 210 29.25 17.03 -4.99
N ASP A 211 28.81 17.27 -6.21
CA ASP A 211 27.38 17.33 -6.57
C ASP A 211 26.71 15.97 -6.36
N CYS A 212 27.36 14.87 -6.77
CA CYS A 212 26.90 13.50 -6.54
C CYS A 212 26.79 13.19 -5.04
N LYS A 213 27.80 13.56 -4.24
CA LYS A 213 27.77 13.40 -2.78
C LYS A 213 26.62 14.17 -2.15
N LEU A 214 26.35 15.40 -2.60
CA LEU A 214 25.20 16.18 -2.12
C LEU A 214 23.89 15.45 -2.42
N ASN A 215 23.70 14.96 -3.65
CA ASN A 215 22.51 14.20 -4.03
C ASN A 215 22.36 12.92 -3.19
N TRP A 216 23.43 12.14 -2.98
CA TRP A 216 23.38 10.93 -2.16
C TRP A 216 23.06 11.21 -0.69
N ASN A 217 23.57 12.30 -0.11
CA ASN A 217 23.17 12.72 1.23
C ASN A 217 21.67 13.05 1.28
N GLN A 218 21.14 13.72 0.25
CA GLN A 218 19.69 13.99 0.16
C GLN A 218 18.89 12.69 -0.01
N THR A 219 19.38 11.73 -0.79
CA THR A 219 18.78 10.41 -0.94
C THR A 219 18.76 9.63 0.37
N ALA A 220 19.85 9.67 1.15
CA ALA A 220 19.93 9.03 2.46
C ALA A 220 18.85 9.55 3.42
N GLU A 221 18.70 10.88 3.50
CA GLU A 221 17.65 11.50 4.31
C GLU A 221 16.25 11.16 3.78
N HIS A 222 16.07 11.16 2.46
CA HIS A 222 14.81 10.84 1.83
C HIS A 222 14.37 9.40 2.08
N ILE A 223 15.28 8.41 2.05
CA ILE A 223 14.99 7.00 2.37
C ILE A 223 14.34 6.89 3.74
N LYS A 224 14.90 7.59 4.74
CA LYS A 224 14.37 7.59 6.10
C LYS A 224 13.00 8.22 6.20
N ILE A 225 12.82 9.40 5.58
CA ILE A 225 11.52 10.10 5.57
C ILE A 225 10.46 9.25 4.87
N GLN A 226 10.80 8.66 3.72
CA GLN A 226 9.90 7.81 2.95
C GLN A 226 9.52 6.56 3.75
N ALA A 227 10.47 5.88 4.39
CA ALA A 227 10.18 4.72 5.23
C ALA A 227 9.22 5.07 6.39
N GLN A 228 9.45 6.20 7.07
CA GLN A 228 8.58 6.66 8.15
C GLN A 228 7.16 7.02 7.67
N GLN A 229 7.06 7.64 6.50
CA GLN A 229 5.77 7.97 5.89
C GLN A 229 5.02 6.70 5.48
N THR A 230 5.69 5.76 4.82
CA THR A 230 5.12 4.46 4.44
C THR A 230 4.69 3.65 5.67
N GLU A 231 5.50 3.61 6.74
CA GLU A 231 5.13 2.93 8.00
C GLU A 231 3.85 3.53 8.59
N ARG A 232 3.74 4.87 8.59
CA ARG A 232 2.53 5.57 9.05
C ARG A 232 1.32 5.20 8.19
N GLN A 233 1.45 5.23 6.87
CA GLN A 233 0.36 4.87 5.97
C GLN A 233 -0.09 3.42 6.16
N ILE A 234 0.85 2.48 6.33
CA ILE A 234 0.52 1.07 6.66
C ILE A 234 -0.31 1.02 7.93
N LYS A 235 0.16 1.64 9.02
CA LYS A 235 -0.57 1.71 10.31
C LYS A 235 -1.98 2.27 10.16
N GLU A 236 -2.13 3.36 9.42
CA GLU A 236 -3.42 4.00 9.18
C GLU A 236 -4.38 3.09 8.41
N GLN A 237 -3.90 2.29 7.44
CA GLN A 237 -4.75 1.32 6.74
C GLN A 237 -5.17 0.17 7.65
N PHE A 238 -4.24 -0.40 8.43
CA PHE A 238 -4.57 -1.47 9.38
C PHE A 238 -5.53 -1.01 10.48
N GLU A 239 -5.41 0.23 10.95
CA GLU A 239 -6.32 0.79 11.94
C GLU A 239 -7.76 0.92 11.39
N LYS A 240 -7.94 1.25 10.11
CA LYS A 240 -9.27 1.23 9.47
C LYS A 240 -9.87 -0.18 9.48
N LEU A 241 -9.06 -1.21 9.24
CA LEU A 241 -9.52 -2.60 9.30
C LEU A 241 -9.87 -3.02 10.73
N HIS A 242 -9.07 -2.61 11.72
CA HIS A 242 -9.40 -2.83 13.12
C HIS A 242 -10.68 -2.11 13.55
N GLN A 243 -10.90 -0.88 13.09
CA GLN A 243 -12.14 -0.16 13.37
C GLN A 243 -13.35 -0.90 12.78
N PHE A 244 -13.26 -1.37 11.54
CA PHE A 244 -14.30 -2.18 10.92
C PHE A 244 -14.63 -3.43 11.76
N LEU A 245 -13.61 -4.15 12.24
CA LEU A 245 -13.84 -5.33 13.07
C LEU A 245 -14.52 -4.99 14.40
N ARG A 246 -14.13 -3.89 15.07
CA ARG A 246 -14.79 -3.43 16.30
C ARG A 246 -16.25 -3.07 16.07
N ASP A 247 -16.54 -2.41 14.95
CA ASP A 247 -17.92 -2.03 14.59
C ASP A 247 -18.78 -3.27 14.30
N GLU A 248 -18.28 -4.22 13.52
CA GLU A 248 -18.99 -5.47 13.23
C GLU A 248 -19.16 -6.37 14.47
N GLU A 249 -18.17 -6.40 15.37
CA GLU A 249 -18.28 -7.07 16.67
C GLU A 249 -19.40 -6.44 17.50
N ALA A 250 -19.41 -5.12 17.64
CA ALA A 250 -20.40 -4.39 18.40
C ALA A 250 -21.82 -4.62 17.86
N VAL A 251 -22.01 -4.59 16.54
CA VAL A 251 -23.30 -4.92 15.89
C VAL A 251 -23.74 -6.34 16.22
N ARG A 252 -22.81 -7.31 16.18
CA ARG A 252 -23.13 -8.70 16.47
C ARG A 252 -23.50 -8.93 17.94
N ILE A 253 -22.75 -8.32 18.86
CA ILE A 253 -23.03 -8.39 20.30
C ILE A 253 -24.37 -7.71 20.62
N ALA A 254 -24.68 -6.56 20.00
CA ALA A 254 -25.95 -5.89 20.20
C ALA A 254 -27.14 -6.76 19.77
N ALA A 255 -27.05 -7.41 18.61
CA ALA A 255 -28.08 -8.33 18.13
C ALA A 255 -28.30 -9.54 19.06
N LEU A 256 -27.22 -10.09 19.64
CA LEU A 256 -27.32 -11.17 20.63
C LEU A 256 -28.00 -10.70 21.93
N ARG A 257 -27.63 -9.51 22.43
CA ARG A 257 -28.24 -8.94 23.65
C ARG A 257 -29.70 -8.59 23.46
N GLU A 258 -30.07 -8.10 22.27
CA GLU A 258 -31.47 -7.86 21.93
C GLU A 258 -32.27 -9.18 21.93
N GLU A 259 -31.74 -10.25 21.36
CA GLU A 259 -32.38 -11.57 21.43
C GLU A 259 -32.49 -12.07 22.88
N GLU A 260 -31.42 -11.98 23.67
CA GLU A 260 -31.44 -12.37 25.09
C GLU A 260 -32.53 -11.64 25.86
N GLU A 261 -32.64 -10.32 25.70
CA GLU A 261 -33.64 -9.49 26.38
C GLU A 261 -35.05 -9.91 25.95
N GLN A 262 -35.29 -10.08 24.65
CA GLN A 262 -36.58 -10.51 24.12
C GLN A 262 -36.99 -11.89 24.69
N LYS A 263 -36.09 -12.87 24.69
CA LYS A 263 -36.37 -14.22 25.21
C LYS A 263 -36.56 -14.21 26.73
N SER A 264 -35.75 -13.44 27.45
CA SER A 264 -35.83 -13.31 28.92
C SER A 264 -37.14 -12.65 29.35
N GLN A 265 -37.54 -11.56 28.69
CA GLN A 265 -38.78 -10.86 28.97
C GLN A 265 -40.00 -11.73 28.68
N MET A 266 -40.00 -12.45 27.54
CA MET A 266 -41.05 -13.45 27.24
C MET A 266 -41.16 -14.50 28.35
N MET A 267 -40.03 -15.00 28.83
CA MET A 267 -40.03 -16.04 29.86
C MET A 267 -40.53 -15.50 31.21
N LYS A 268 -40.13 -14.27 31.56
CA LYS A 268 -40.61 -13.58 32.77
C LYS A 268 -42.13 -13.43 32.76
N GLU A 269 -42.72 -12.94 31.67
CA GLU A 269 -44.17 -12.77 31.54
C GLU A 269 -44.93 -14.10 31.65
N LYS A 270 -44.42 -15.16 31.00
CA LYS A 270 -44.98 -16.51 31.11
C LYS A 270 -44.93 -17.04 32.55
N ILE A 271 -43.81 -16.87 33.25
CA ILE A 271 -43.66 -17.29 34.67
C ILE A 271 -44.59 -16.48 35.59
N GLU A 272 -44.73 -15.18 35.38
CA GLU A 272 -45.62 -14.32 36.17
C GLU A 272 -47.09 -14.69 35.96
N LYS A 273 -47.50 -14.96 34.71
CA LYS A 273 -48.84 -15.49 34.40
C LYS A 273 -49.09 -16.82 35.10
N LEU A 274 -48.18 -17.79 34.95
CA LEU A 274 -48.31 -19.11 35.58
C LEU A 274 -48.30 -19.01 37.12
N SER A 275 -47.57 -18.05 37.68
CA SER A 275 -47.58 -17.79 39.12
C SER A 275 -48.95 -17.30 39.61
N ARG A 276 -49.63 -16.43 38.85
CA ARG A 276 -51.00 -16.01 39.15
C ARG A 276 -51.98 -17.17 39.05
N ASP A 277 -51.84 -18.02 38.04
CA ASP A 277 -52.68 -19.21 37.85
C ASP A 277 -52.49 -20.22 39.00
N ILE A 278 -51.24 -20.44 39.44
CA ILE A 278 -50.91 -21.27 40.61
C ILE A 278 -51.56 -20.72 41.88
N SER A 279 -51.48 -19.40 42.12
CA SER A 279 -52.10 -18.77 43.29
C SER A 279 -53.62 -18.92 43.26
N SER A 280 -54.26 -18.63 42.12
CA SER A 280 -55.72 -18.76 41.95
C SER A 280 -56.20 -20.21 42.14
N LEU A 281 -55.48 -21.19 41.60
CA LEU A 281 -55.78 -22.60 41.78
C LEU A 281 -55.56 -23.06 43.22
N SER A 282 -54.50 -22.59 43.88
CA SER A 282 -54.23 -22.88 45.29
C SER A 282 -55.32 -22.33 46.21
N ASP A 283 -55.78 -21.11 45.94
CA ASP A 283 -56.86 -20.47 46.70
C ASP A 283 -58.19 -21.22 46.53
N THR A 284 -58.46 -21.70 45.31
CA THR A 284 -59.64 -22.52 44.98
C THR A 284 -59.62 -23.85 45.73
N ILE A 285 -58.48 -24.57 45.69
CA ILE A 285 -58.28 -25.83 46.43
C ILE A 285 -58.50 -25.60 47.92
N ARG A 286 -57.88 -24.56 48.50
CA ARG A 286 -58.04 -24.22 49.93
C ARG A 286 -59.50 -23.90 50.30
N ALA A 287 -60.23 -23.22 49.43
CA ALA A 287 -61.65 -22.93 49.67
C ALA A 287 -62.51 -24.21 49.64
N ILE A 288 -62.27 -25.11 48.69
CA ILE A 288 -62.96 -26.40 48.61
C ILE A 288 -62.63 -27.27 49.83
N GLU A 289 -61.36 -27.38 50.21
CA GLU A 289 -60.92 -28.12 51.41
C GLU A 289 -61.58 -27.60 52.69
N LYS A 290 -61.78 -26.28 52.81
CA LYS A 290 -62.48 -25.67 53.94
C LYS A 290 -63.97 -26.04 53.96
N GLU A 291 -64.65 -25.95 52.83
CA GLU A 291 -66.08 -26.34 52.71
C GLU A 291 -66.28 -27.84 52.96
N MET A 292 -65.35 -28.70 52.52
CA MET A 292 -65.41 -30.15 52.79
C MET A 292 -65.30 -30.50 54.28
N ARG A 293 -64.69 -29.62 55.09
CA ARG A 293 -64.58 -29.76 56.56
C ARG A 293 -65.76 -29.16 57.31
N ALA A 294 -66.69 -28.48 56.64
CA ALA A 294 -67.86 -27.89 57.27
C ALA A 294 -68.85 -28.98 57.73
N GLU A 295 -69.69 -28.62 58.70
CA GLU A 295 -70.81 -29.45 59.15
C GLU A 295 -71.75 -29.79 57.99
N ASP A 296 -72.36 -30.99 58.04
CA ASP A 296 -73.07 -31.58 56.90
C ASP A 296 -74.20 -30.68 56.34
N VAL A 297 -74.92 -29.95 57.20
CA VAL A 297 -75.99 -29.04 56.78
C VAL A 297 -75.43 -27.82 56.03
N LEU A 298 -74.36 -27.21 56.55
CA LEU A 298 -73.69 -26.05 55.92
C LEU A 298 -73.03 -26.45 54.60
N PHE A 299 -72.39 -27.63 54.57
CA PHE A 299 -71.81 -28.21 53.37
C PHE A 299 -72.88 -28.40 52.27
N LEU A 300 -74.03 -28.97 52.59
CA LEU A 300 -75.11 -29.18 51.62
C LEU A 300 -75.69 -27.86 51.08
N GLN A 301 -75.79 -26.82 51.90
CA GLN A 301 -76.23 -25.50 51.47
C GLN A 301 -75.27 -24.89 50.43
N ASN A 302 -73.96 -25.07 50.63
CA ASN A 302 -72.93 -24.52 49.76
C ASN A 302 -72.48 -25.46 48.63
N TYR A 303 -72.90 -26.73 48.65
CA TYR A 303 -72.39 -27.78 47.77
C TYR A 303 -72.44 -27.40 46.29
N LYS A 304 -73.58 -26.87 45.80
CA LYS A 304 -73.70 -26.43 44.39
C LYS A 304 -72.70 -25.33 44.01
N ALA A 305 -72.40 -24.42 44.93
CA ALA A 305 -71.42 -23.36 44.71
C ALA A 305 -69.99 -23.92 44.72
N THR A 306 -69.72 -24.91 45.59
CA THR A 306 -68.42 -25.60 45.68
C THR A 306 -68.13 -26.46 44.46
N VAL A 307 -69.12 -27.19 43.93
CA VAL A 307 -68.99 -27.94 42.67
C VAL A 307 -68.69 -27.00 41.50
N LYS A 308 -69.43 -25.88 41.38
CA LYS A 308 -69.12 -24.86 40.36
C LYS A 308 -67.71 -24.29 40.51
N ARG A 309 -67.21 -24.14 41.74
CA ARG A 309 -65.85 -23.67 42.01
C ARG A 309 -64.79 -24.73 41.66
N ALA A 310 -65.13 -26.00 41.81
CA ALA A 310 -64.25 -27.13 41.47
C ALA A 310 -64.09 -27.31 39.95
N GLN A 311 -65.04 -26.81 39.15
CA GLN A 311 -64.95 -26.75 37.68
C GLN A 311 -63.86 -25.75 37.26
N CYS A 312 -62.61 -26.22 37.17
CA CYS A 312 -61.46 -25.41 36.78
C CYS A 312 -61.42 -25.15 35.27
N THR A 313 -61.43 -23.88 34.88
CA THR A 313 -61.36 -23.42 33.48
C THR A 313 -59.96 -23.05 33.02
N LEU A 314 -58.95 -23.07 33.91
CA LEU A 314 -57.57 -22.70 33.57
C LEU A 314 -57.02 -23.62 32.48
N GLN A 315 -56.41 -23.05 31.46
CA GLN A 315 -55.80 -23.84 30.40
C GLN A 315 -54.48 -24.48 30.86
N HIS A 316 -54.08 -25.56 30.18
CA HIS A 316 -52.76 -26.14 30.40
C HIS A 316 -51.67 -25.16 29.98
N PRO A 317 -50.53 -25.10 30.70
CA PRO A 317 -49.40 -24.27 30.31
C PRO A 317 -48.93 -24.63 28.90
N GLU A 318 -48.77 -23.63 28.04
CA GLU A 318 -48.31 -23.82 26.66
C GLU A 318 -46.87 -24.35 26.59
N GLU A 319 -46.57 -25.15 25.57
CA GLU A 319 -45.21 -25.59 25.28
C GLU A 319 -44.30 -24.41 24.89
N LEU A 320 -43.05 -24.44 25.34
CA LEU A 320 -42.05 -23.41 25.05
C LEU A 320 -41.38 -23.67 23.69
N SER A 321 -42.01 -23.21 22.61
CA SER A 321 -41.33 -23.14 21.31
C SER A 321 -40.48 -21.87 21.19
N GLY A 322 -39.25 -22.01 20.70
CA GLY A 322 -38.37 -20.89 20.38
C GLY A 322 -37.91 -20.03 21.57
N ALA A 323 -37.86 -20.58 22.78
CA ALA A 323 -37.47 -19.81 23.97
C ALA A 323 -35.95 -19.62 24.13
N LEU A 324 -35.14 -20.49 23.54
CA LEU A 324 -33.68 -20.46 23.67
C LEU A 324 -33.03 -19.50 22.68
N ILE A 325 -31.77 -19.16 22.94
CA ILE A 325 -30.95 -18.35 22.04
C ILE A 325 -30.68 -19.12 20.75
N HIS A 326 -30.85 -18.46 19.62
CA HIS A 326 -30.55 -19.00 18.30
C HIS A 326 -29.04 -18.93 18.01
N VAL A 327 -28.23 -19.71 18.74
CA VAL A 327 -26.75 -19.70 18.68
C VAL A 327 -26.20 -19.77 17.25
N ALA A 328 -26.80 -20.61 16.40
CA ALA A 328 -26.39 -20.76 15.00
C ALA A 328 -26.52 -19.45 14.19
N GLN A 329 -27.47 -18.58 14.52
CA GLN A 329 -27.65 -17.30 13.83
C GLN A 329 -26.49 -16.34 14.12
N HIS A 330 -25.94 -16.43 15.31
CA HIS A 330 -24.85 -15.58 15.78
C HIS A 330 -23.47 -16.09 15.36
N LEU A 331 -23.26 -17.40 15.36
CA LEU A 331 -21.93 -18.00 15.16
C LEU A 331 -21.72 -18.63 13.79
N ALA A 332 -22.78 -19.04 13.08
CA ALA A 332 -22.60 -19.75 11.82
C ALA A 332 -21.91 -18.86 10.78
N ASN A 333 -20.78 -19.36 10.26
CA ASN A 333 -19.97 -18.69 9.25
C ASN A 333 -19.58 -17.25 9.64
N LEU A 334 -19.40 -16.96 10.93
CA LEU A 334 -19.17 -15.61 11.43
C LEU A 334 -18.00 -14.92 10.70
N LYS A 335 -16.82 -15.55 10.68
CA LYS A 335 -15.63 -15.01 10.00
C LYS A 335 -15.84 -14.78 8.50
N PHE A 336 -16.53 -15.71 7.83
CA PHE A 336 -16.82 -15.60 6.41
C PHE A 336 -17.76 -14.44 6.10
N ARG A 337 -18.82 -14.25 6.90
CA ARG A 337 -19.74 -13.10 6.75
C ARG A 337 -19.06 -11.76 7.01
N VAL A 338 -18.16 -11.72 7.99
CA VAL A 338 -17.33 -10.53 8.25
C VAL A 338 -16.45 -10.23 7.04
N TRP A 339 -15.80 -11.25 6.46
CA TRP A 339 -15.00 -11.11 5.23
C TRP A 339 -15.84 -10.66 4.03
N GLU A 340 -17.04 -11.21 3.81
CA GLU A 340 -17.92 -10.77 2.71
C GLU A 340 -18.23 -9.28 2.81
N LYS A 341 -18.64 -8.81 4.00
CA LYS A 341 -18.89 -7.38 4.24
C LYS A 341 -17.64 -6.51 4.08
N MET A 342 -16.48 -7.05 4.43
CA MET A 342 -15.21 -6.35 4.30
C MET A 342 -14.89 -6.09 2.82
N GLN A 343 -15.31 -6.95 1.88
CA GLN A 343 -15.12 -6.74 0.44
C GLN A 343 -15.80 -5.47 -0.06
N ASP A 344 -16.97 -5.12 0.48
CA ASP A 344 -17.68 -3.89 0.10
C ASP A 344 -16.95 -2.63 0.58
N THR A 345 -16.06 -2.77 1.57
CA THR A 345 -15.31 -1.66 2.19
C THR A 345 -13.92 -1.50 1.58
N VAL A 346 -13.31 -2.59 1.07
CA VAL A 346 -11.96 -2.59 0.52
C VAL A 346 -11.98 -2.36 -0.99
N GLN A 347 -11.24 -1.37 -1.47
CA GLN A 347 -11.13 -1.06 -2.90
C GLN A 347 -9.84 -1.65 -3.47
N TYR A 348 -9.94 -2.32 -4.62
CA TYR A 348 -8.79 -2.77 -5.39
C TYR A 348 -8.55 -1.84 -6.57
N THR A 349 -7.32 -1.36 -6.71
CA THR A 349 -6.91 -0.57 -7.88
C THR A 349 -5.94 -1.39 -8.72
N PRO A 350 -6.27 -1.72 -9.99
CA PRO A 350 -5.45 -2.60 -10.83
C PRO A 350 -4.05 -2.06 -11.12
N VAL A 351 -3.85 -0.76 -10.98
CA VAL A 351 -2.56 -0.08 -11.17
C VAL A 351 -2.38 0.93 -10.04
N THR A 352 -1.22 0.90 -9.41
CA THR A 352 -0.76 1.94 -8.47
C THR A 352 0.45 2.66 -9.05
N LEU A 353 0.65 3.92 -8.69
CA LEU A 353 1.71 4.78 -9.22
C LEU A 353 2.97 4.70 -8.34
N ASP A 354 4.15 4.78 -8.95
CA ASP A 354 5.43 4.81 -8.25
C ASP A 354 5.96 6.25 -8.05
N PRO A 355 5.97 6.76 -6.80
CA PRO A 355 6.50 8.09 -6.50
C PRO A 355 7.99 8.29 -6.84
N ASN A 356 8.78 7.21 -6.92
CA ASN A 356 10.21 7.29 -7.24
C ASN A 356 10.45 7.62 -8.71
N THR A 357 9.51 7.26 -9.58
CA THR A 357 9.55 7.58 -11.02
C THR A 357 8.98 8.96 -11.35
N ALA A 358 8.13 9.49 -10.46
CA ALA A 358 7.38 10.71 -10.71
C ALA A 358 8.31 11.92 -10.90
N HIS A 359 8.03 12.70 -11.96
CA HIS A 359 8.72 13.97 -12.19
C HIS A 359 8.51 14.93 -11.01
N PRO A 360 9.50 15.75 -10.59
CA PRO A 360 9.40 16.62 -9.39
C PRO A 360 8.25 17.65 -9.39
N LYS A 361 7.59 17.89 -10.52
CA LYS A 361 6.36 18.72 -10.58
C LYS A 361 5.07 17.93 -10.41
N LEU A 362 5.13 16.62 -10.19
CA LEU A 362 3.96 15.79 -9.98
C LEU A 362 3.89 15.37 -8.52
N ILE A 363 2.67 15.33 -8.00
CA ILE A 363 2.36 14.86 -6.66
C ILE A 363 1.47 13.64 -6.83
N VAL A 364 1.95 12.50 -6.37
CA VAL A 364 1.19 11.26 -6.26
C VAL A 364 0.40 11.30 -4.95
N SER A 365 -0.85 10.84 -4.96
CA SER A 365 -1.70 10.76 -3.76
C SER A 365 -1.23 9.65 -2.80
N ASP A 366 -1.67 9.73 -1.55
CA ASP A 366 -1.30 8.76 -0.50
C ASP A 366 -1.77 7.32 -0.80
N ASP A 367 -2.89 7.18 -1.53
CA ASP A 367 -3.41 5.88 -2.00
C ASP A 367 -2.72 5.39 -3.29
N LEU A 368 -1.75 6.14 -3.81
CA LEU A 368 -0.98 5.86 -5.02
C LEU A 368 -1.84 5.73 -6.30
N THR A 369 -3.08 6.22 -6.31
CA THR A 369 -3.97 6.09 -7.47
C THR A 369 -4.04 7.34 -8.33
N SER A 370 -3.65 8.50 -7.79
CA SER A 370 -3.88 9.79 -8.43
C SER A 370 -2.60 10.60 -8.59
N VAL A 371 -2.55 11.39 -9.66
CA VAL A 371 -1.45 12.30 -9.93
C VAL A 371 -1.95 13.69 -10.28
N ARG A 372 -1.42 14.69 -9.58
CA ARG A 372 -1.70 16.11 -9.83
C ARG A 372 -0.42 16.88 -10.03
N ARG A 373 -0.52 17.99 -10.76
CA ARG A 373 0.62 18.86 -10.99
C ARG A 373 0.80 19.83 -9.83
N SER A 374 2.01 19.91 -9.29
CA SER A 374 2.42 20.89 -8.30
C SER A 374 2.68 22.27 -8.94
N VAL A 375 2.48 23.32 -8.15
CA VAL A 375 2.88 24.69 -8.52
C VAL A 375 4.40 24.80 -8.51
N GLU A 376 5.04 24.27 -7.46
CA GLU A 376 6.49 24.28 -7.27
C GLU A 376 7.10 22.90 -7.48
N LYS A 377 8.39 22.84 -7.85
CA LYS A 377 9.12 21.58 -7.89
C LYS A 377 9.28 21.04 -6.47
N GLN A 378 8.87 19.81 -6.25
CA GLN A 378 9.09 19.09 -5.00
C GLN A 378 10.59 18.92 -4.74
N LYS A 379 10.96 18.98 -3.46
CA LYS A 379 12.32 18.74 -2.98
C LYS A 379 12.55 17.25 -2.78
N VAL A 380 12.59 16.51 -3.88
CA VAL A 380 12.91 15.07 -3.91
C VAL A 380 14.30 14.87 -4.52
N PRO A 381 15.09 13.89 -4.03
CA PRO A 381 16.41 13.60 -4.58
C PRO A 381 16.30 13.06 -6.01
N ASP A 382 17.35 13.34 -6.80
CA ASP A 382 17.46 12.79 -8.14
C ASP A 382 17.84 11.30 -8.09
N ASN A 383 17.23 10.50 -8.95
CA ASN A 383 17.52 9.08 -9.06
C ASN A 383 17.37 8.62 -10.52
N PRO A 384 18.00 7.50 -10.92
CA PRO A 384 18.01 7.04 -12.32
C PRO A 384 16.63 6.75 -12.91
N ASP A 385 15.65 6.37 -12.09
CA ASP A 385 14.30 6.02 -12.52
C ASP A 385 13.37 7.24 -12.62
N ARG A 386 13.78 8.40 -12.09
CA ARG A 386 12.95 9.60 -12.06
C ARG A 386 12.93 10.30 -13.43
N PHE A 387 11.73 10.70 -13.86
CA PHE A 387 11.62 11.60 -15.00
C PHE A 387 12.12 13.02 -14.65
N ASP A 388 13.08 13.52 -15.41
CA ASP A 388 13.70 14.85 -15.24
C ASP A 388 13.14 15.90 -16.22
N GLU A 389 12.82 15.49 -17.44
CA GLU A 389 12.35 16.39 -18.50
C GLU A 389 10.82 16.36 -18.70
N GLN A 390 10.20 15.19 -18.56
CA GLN A 390 8.78 14.99 -18.87
C GLN A 390 7.95 14.86 -17.60
N GLU A 391 6.83 15.58 -17.54
CA GLU A 391 5.89 15.54 -16.40
C GLU A 391 5.08 14.22 -16.44
N CYS A 392 5.75 13.09 -16.17
CA CYS A 392 5.20 11.72 -16.17
C CYS A 392 5.45 10.99 -14.85
N VAL A 393 4.67 9.95 -14.60
CA VAL A 393 4.82 8.97 -13.52
C VAL A 393 4.46 7.57 -14.06
N LEU A 394 5.17 6.54 -13.61
CA LEU A 394 4.92 5.14 -13.98
C LEU A 394 4.03 4.45 -12.96
N GLY A 395 3.41 3.35 -13.40
CA GLY A 395 2.91 2.32 -12.51
C GLY A 395 4.05 1.65 -11.73
N SER A 396 3.76 1.26 -10.49
CA SER A 396 4.66 0.49 -9.61
C SER A 396 4.95 -0.89 -10.17
N GLU A 397 3.96 -1.49 -10.83
CA GLU A 397 4.05 -2.78 -11.49
C GLU A 397 3.87 -2.63 -12.99
N GLY A 398 4.40 -3.61 -13.72
CA GLY A 398 4.25 -3.70 -15.16
C GLY A 398 3.93 -5.11 -15.58
N PHE A 399 3.51 -5.26 -16.83
CA PHE A 399 2.92 -6.47 -17.35
C PHE A 399 3.82 -7.13 -18.38
N ASN A 400 3.98 -8.44 -18.27
CA ASN A 400 4.79 -9.28 -19.16
C ASN A 400 4.01 -10.47 -19.74
N SER A 401 2.72 -10.59 -19.43
CA SER A 401 1.80 -11.62 -19.94
C SER A 401 0.35 -11.22 -19.64
N GLY A 402 -0.61 -11.91 -20.24
CA GLY A 402 -2.02 -11.86 -19.86
C GLY A 402 -2.79 -10.63 -20.36
N THR A 403 -4.00 -10.46 -19.83
CA THR A 403 -4.90 -9.34 -20.14
C THR A 403 -5.16 -8.48 -18.92
N HIS A 404 -4.89 -7.19 -19.03
CA HIS A 404 -4.98 -6.20 -17.95
C HIS A 404 -5.90 -5.06 -18.37
N CYS A 405 -6.68 -4.55 -17.42
CA CYS A 405 -7.62 -3.47 -17.68
C CYS A 405 -7.66 -2.50 -16.50
N TRP A 406 -7.59 -1.20 -16.77
CA TRP A 406 -7.76 -0.17 -15.77
C TRP A 406 -8.45 1.05 -16.39
N ASP A 407 -9.21 1.76 -15.56
CA ASP A 407 -9.89 2.99 -15.96
C ASP A 407 -9.19 4.19 -15.35
N VAL A 408 -8.96 5.22 -16.15
CA VAL A 408 -8.38 6.49 -15.72
C VAL A 408 -9.45 7.57 -15.83
N ASP A 409 -9.80 8.17 -14.71
CA ASP A 409 -10.55 9.42 -14.66
C ASP A 409 -9.63 10.57 -15.06
N VAL A 410 -9.97 11.19 -16.18
CA VAL A 410 -9.26 12.35 -16.73
C VAL A 410 -10.04 13.64 -16.51
N GLY A 411 -11.31 13.54 -16.07
CA GLY A 411 -12.21 14.62 -15.73
C GLY A 411 -12.10 15.81 -16.69
N ASP A 412 -11.91 16.99 -16.10
CA ASP A 412 -11.78 18.22 -16.87
C ASP A 412 -10.36 18.60 -17.31
N CYS A 413 -9.39 17.71 -17.12
CA CYS A 413 -7.99 18.00 -17.42
C CYS A 413 -7.79 18.40 -18.89
N ALA A 414 -7.20 19.58 -19.10
CA ALA A 414 -7.03 20.15 -20.44
C ALA A 414 -5.80 19.61 -21.19
N HIS A 415 -4.90 18.91 -20.48
CA HIS A 415 -3.66 18.38 -21.05
C HIS A 415 -3.17 17.14 -20.27
N TRP A 416 -3.39 15.98 -20.87
CA TRP A 416 -2.97 14.68 -20.30
C TRP A 416 -2.49 13.70 -21.36
N LEU A 417 -1.74 12.71 -20.92
CA LEU A 417 -1.33 11.55 -21.71
C LEU A 417 -1.41 10.30 -20.83
N VAL A 418 -2.00 9.23 -21.37
CA VAL A 418 -2.18 7.95 -20.70
C VAL A 418 -1.73 6.82 -21.63
N GLY A 419 -1.11 5.77 -21.09
CA GLY A 419 -0.68 4.65 -21.92
C GLY A 419 0.23 3.67 -21.18
N VAL A 420 1.04 2.96 -21.96
CA VAL A 420 2.07 2.04 -21.49
C VAL A 420 3.40 2.34 -22.17
N MET A 421 4.49 2.03 -21.48
CA MET A 421 5.83 2.12 -22.04
C MET A 421 6.75 1.00 -21.56
N THR A 422 7.80 0.72 -22.32
CA THR A 422 8.86 -0.21 -21.90
C THR A 422 9.80 0.45 -20.89
N LYS A 423 10.47 -0.35 -20.06
CA LYS A 423 11.52 0.14 -19.17
C LYS A 423 12.69 0.78 -19.94
N SER A 424 13.04 0.23 -21.11
CA SER A 424 14.06 0.80 -22.00
C SER A 424 13.70 2.21 -22.51
N ALA A 425 12.41 2.49 -22.68
CA ALA A 425 11.92 3.80 -23.10
C ALA A 425 11.92 4.85 -21.97
N GLN A 426 12.28 4.50 -20.74
CA GLN A 426 12.36 5.42 -19.60
C GLN A 426 13.59 6.34 -19.65
N MET A 427 14.71 5.87 -20.22
CA MET A 427 16.03 6.55 -20.21
C MET A 427 16.05 7.91 -20.95
N LYS A 428 16.67 8.95 -20.35
CA LYS A 428 16.75 10.43 -20.66
C LYS A 428 16.50 10.96 -22.10
N GLY A 429 15.83 12.12 -22.23
CA GLY A 429 15.40 12.80 -23.49
C GLY A 429 13.87 12.94 -23.75
N GLU A 430 13.47 13.33 -24.96
CA GLU A 430 12.06 13.54 -25.34
C GLU A 430 11.29 12.22 -25.60
N ILE A 431 10.09 12.07 -25.02
CA ILE A 431 9.23 10.86 -25.11
C ILE A 431 8.68 10.63 -26.53
N THR A 432 8.42 11.70 -27.28
CA THR A 432 7.72 11.66 -28.57
C THR A 432 8.54 10.99 -29.68
N SER A 433 9.86 10.91 -29.53
CA SER A 433 10.78 10.31 -30.51
C SER A 433 11.21 8.86 -30.17
N ARG A 434 10.71 8.28 -29.07
CA ARG A 434 11.18 6.97 -28.57
C ARG A 434 10.36 5.80 -29.11
N SER A 435 11.06 4.71 -29.39
CA SER A 435 10.42 3.37 -29.50
C SER A 435 10.03 2.88 -28.11
N GLY A 436 8.97 2.08 -28.03
CA GLY A 436 8.55 1.47 -26.77
C GLY A 436 7.52 2.29 -25.98
N ILE A 437 6.81 3.22 -26.62
CA ILE A 437 5.76 4.02 -25.97
C ILE A 437 4.49 3.94 -26.81
N TRP A 438 3.39 3.57 -26.16
CA TRP A 438 2.06 3.51 -26.76
C TRP A 438 1.07 4.18 -25.83
N GLY A 439 0.42 5.24 -26.32
CA GLY A 439 -0.50 5.98 -25.50
C GLY A 439 -1.43 6.88 -26.30
N MET A 440 -2.27 7.59 -25.59
CA MET A 440 -3.17 8.58 -26.14
C MET A 440 -3.06 9.86 -25.32
N TRP A 441 -3.00 11.00 -25.99
CA TRP A 441 -2.99 12.30 -25.34
C TRP A 441 -4.17 13.14 -25.75
N TYR A 442 -4.52 14.06 -24.86
CA TYR A 442 -5.45 15.14 -25.09
C TYR A 442 -4.77 16.47 -24.78
N LYS A 443 -4.92 17.43 -25.68
CA LYS A 443 -4.43 18.80 -25.48
C LYS A 443 -5.38 19.77 -26.17
N THR A 444 -6.04 20.61 -25.37
CA THR A 444 -6.82 21.76 -25.86
C THR A 444 -7.82 21.38 -26.98
N GLY A 445 -8.66 20.37 -26.73
CA GLY A 445 -9.72 19.94 -27.65
C GLY A 445 -9.31 18.91 -28.71
N LYS A 446 -8.05 18.46 -28.73
CA LYS A 446 -7.56 17.47 -29.70
C LYS A 446 -7.09 16.20 -29.03
N TYR A 447 -7.48 15.06 -29.61
CA TYR A 447 -7.03 13.73 -29.23
C TYR A 447 -6.08 13.19 -30.29
N ALA A 448 -4.99 12.55 -29.87
CA ALA A 448 -4.12 11.83 -30.79
C ALA A 448 -3.48 10.60 -30.14
N ALA A 449 -3.17 9.63 -30.99
CA ALA A 449 -2.39 8.45 -30.62
C ALA A 449 -0.89 8.80 -30.63
N LEU A 450 -0.15 8.23 -29.69
CA LEU A 450 1.30 8.34 -29.54
C LEU A 450 1.95 6.97 -29.78
N CYS A 451 2.73 6.87 -30.86
CA CYS A 451 3.64 5.75 -31.15
C CYS A 451 4.71 6.21 -32.16
N LYS A 452 5.93 5.65 -32.10
CA LYS A 452 7.08 6.00 -32.97
C LYS A 452 6.78 5.99 -34.47
N ALA A 453 5.84 5.15 -34.91
CA ALA A 453 5.54 4.99 -36.33
C ALA A 453 4.69 6.14 -36.90
N GLN A 454 3.74 6.69 -36.13
CA GLN A 454 2.81 7.75 -36.55
C GLN A 454 2.20 8.43 -35.31
N SER A 455 2.22 9.77 -35.25
CA SER A 455 1.20 10.49 -34.47
C SER A 455 0.00 10.69 -35.39
N SER A 456 -1.00 9.84 -35.24
CA SER A 456 -2.25 9.95 -35.98
C SER A 456 -3.25 10.77 -35.16
N SER A 457 -3.80 11.81 -35.78
CA SER A 457 -4.98 12.48 -35.23
C SER A 457 -6.10 11.45 -35.14
N LEU A 458 -6.68 11.31 -33.96
CA LEU A 458 -7.86 10.46 -33.79
C LEU A 458 -9.09 11.16 -34.41
N PRO A 459 -10.11 10.40 -34.83
CA PRO A 459 -11.36 10.98 -35.31
C PRO A 459 -11.89 12.03 -34.30
N SER A 460 -12.52 13.08 -34.81
CA SER A 460 -13.14 14.10 -33.96
C SER A 460 -14.17 13.45 -33.04
N LEU A 461 -13.81 13.26 -31.78
CA LEU A 461 -14.71 12.85 -30.72
C LEU A 461 -15.69 14.01 -30.46
N GLU A 462 -17.00 13.75 -30.58
CA GLU A 462 -18.04 14.77 -30.40
C GLU A 462 -18.10 15.30 -28.96
N GLN A 463 -17.66 14.49 -27.99
CA GLN A 463 -17.69 14.80 -26.57
C GLN A 463 -16.30 14.62 -25.94
N LYS A 464 -15.98 15.49 -24.97
CA LYS A 464 -14.77 15.39 -24.16
C LYS A 464 -14.88 14.19 -23.22
N LEU A 465 -13.96 13.24 -23.38
CA LEU A 465 -13.83 12.07 -22.51
C LEU A 465 -13.59 12.48 -21.07
N GLN A 466 -14.41 11.96 -20.16
CA GLN A 466 -14.22 12.08 -18.71
C GLN A 466 -13.43 10.89 -18.15
N ARG A 467 -13.53 9.72 -18.79
CA ARG A 467 -12.85 8.49 -18.40
C ARG A 467 -12.29 7.77 -19.61
N ILE A 468 -11.20 7.05 -19.39
CA ILE A 468 -10.52 6.27 -20.42
C ILE A 468 -10.23 4.89 -19.84
N ARG A 469 -10.80 3.88 -20.48
CA ARG A 469 -10.45 2.48 -20.22
C ARG A 469 -9.25 2.12 -21.08
N VAL A 470 -8.19 1.69 -20.41
CA VAL A 470 -7.00 1.12 -21.05
C VAL A 470 -7.06 -0.39 -20.86
N LYS A 471 -7.04 -1.12 -21.98
CA LYS A 471 -7.00 -2.58 -21.97
C LYS A 471 -5.79 -3.08 -22.75
N LEU A 472 -4.89 -3.73 -22.03
CA LEU A 472 -3.70 -4.38 -22.56
C LEU A 472 -3.96 -5.89 -22.63
N ASP A 473 -3.91 -6.45 -23.82
CA ASP A 473 -3.80 -7.88 -24.07
C ASP A 473 -2.37 -8.13 -24.52
N TRP A 474 -1.50 -8.45 -23.56
CA TRP A 474 -0.07 -8.59 -23.79
C TRP A 474 0.21 -9.78 -24.74
N ASP A 475 -0.47 -10.91 -24.49
CA ASP A 475 -0.28 -12.16 -25.25
C ASP A 475 -0.68 -12.02 -26.72
N ARG A 476 -1.75 -11.27 -27.01
CA ARG A 476 -2.19 -11.00 -28.39
C ARG A 476 -1.59 -9.74 -28.99
N GLY A 477 -0.76 -9.02 -28.23
CA GLY A 477 -0.09 -7.82 -28.71
C GLY A 477 -1.05 -6.67 -28.99
N LYS A 478 -2.10 -6.48 -28.19
CA LYS A 478 -3.10 -5.41 -28.38
C LYS A 478 -3.17 -4.47 -27.18
N LEU A 479 -3.09 -3.17 -27.45
CA LEU A 479 -3.40 -2.13 -26.48
C LEU A 479 -4.55 -1.28 -26.99
N SER A 480 -5.68 -1.27 -26.29
CA SER A 480 -6.89 -0.58 -26.70
C SER A 480 -7.34 0.47 -25.70
N PHE A 481 -7.90 1.56 -26.24
CA PHE A 481 -8.46 2.69 -25.51
C PHE A 481 -9.95 2.79 -25.86
N SER A 482 -10.79 2.97 -24.85
CA SER A 482 -12.24 3.12 -25.00
C SER A 482 -12.82 4.05 -23.94
N ASP A 483 -13.99 4.61 -24.20
CA ASP A 483 -14.79 5.29 -23.19
C ASP A 483 -15.62 4.26 -22.42
N PRO A 484 -15.36 4.01 -21.12
CA PRO A 484 -16.12 3.04 -20.35
C PRO A 484 -17.57 3.46 -20.08
N LEU A 485 -17.92 4.74 -20.24
CA LEU A 485 -19.28 5.23 -19.98
C LEU A 485 -20.23 4.94 -21.14
N THR A 486 -19.74 5.14 -22.37
CA THR A 486 -20.51 4.88 -23.61
C THR A 486 -20.16 3.55 -24.26
N ASN A 487 -19.14 2.85 -23.73
CA ASN A 487 -18.52 1.67 -24.33
C ASN A 487 -18.00 1.93 -25.76
N THR A 488 -17.65 3.19 -26.06
CA THR A 488 -17.19 3.60 -27.40
C THR A 488 -15.71 3.27 -27.56
N HIS A 489 -15.38 2.54 -28.62
CA HIS A 489 -13.99 2.29 -28.97
C HIS A 489 -13.31 3.57 -29.49
N ILE A 490 -12.09 3.86 -29.03
CA ILE A 490 -11.35 5.06 -29.44
C ILE A 490 -10.17 4.69 -30.34
N HIS A 491 -9.28 3.81 -29.87
CA HIS A 491 -8.09 3.43 -30.61
C HIS A 491 -7.52 2.08 -30.18
N THR A 492 -6.84 1.38 -31.08
CA THR A 492 -6.08 0.16 -30.77
C THR A 492 -4.70 0.19 -31.43
N PHE A 493 -3.66 -0.03 -30.64
CA PHE A 493 -2.34 -0.40 -31.13
C PHE A 493 -2.24 -1.92 -31.22
N THR A 494 -1.67 -2.41 -32.32
CA THR A 494 -1.28 -3.82 -32.46
C THR A 494 0.24 -3.88 -32.58
N HIS A 495 0.90 -4.61 -31.70
CA HIS A 495 2.35 -4.71 -31.65
C HIS A 495 2.78 -6.03 -31.00
N THR A 496 3.91 -6.59 -31.41
CA THR A 496 4.52 -7.73 -30.72
C THR A 496 5.32 -7.20 -29.54
N PHE A 497 4.74 -7.24 -28.34
CA PHE A 497 5.43 -6.80 -27.13
C PHE A 497 6.47 -7.85 -26.71
N THR A 498 7.72 -7.43 -26.54
CA THR A 498 8.84 -8.30 -26.13
C THR A 498 9.37 -7.96 -24.74
N GLU A 499 9.04 -6.78 -24.24
CA GLU A 499 9.48 -6.27 -22.94
C GLU A 499 8.29 -6.08 -21.99
N LYS A 500 8.60 -6.02 -20.70
CA LYS A 500 7.64 -5.63 -19.66
C LYS A 500 7.11 -4.22 -19.95
N LEU A 501 5.79 -4.07 -19.95
CA LEU A 501 5.10 -2.81 -20.17
C LEU A 501 4.63 -2.20 -18.85
N LEU A 502 5.04 -0.97 -18.60
CA LEU A 502 4.65 -0.19 -17.42
C LEU A 502 3.55 0.80 -17.82
N PRO A 503 2.40 0.82 -17.13
CA PRO A 503 1.46 1.92 -17.24
C PRO A 503 2.14 3.25 -16.96
N PHE A 504 1.70 4.32 -17.60
CA PHE A 504 2.16 5.65 -17.26
C PHE A 504 1.07 6.69 -17.40
N LEU A 505 1.16 7.72 -16.58
CA LEU A 505 0.30 8.90 -16.62
C LEU A 505 1.15 10.16 -16.73
N SER A 506 0.68 11.11 -17.52
CA SER A 506 1.26 12.45 -17.60
C SER A 506 0.16 13.49 -17.44
N ASN A 507 0.36 14.40 -16.50
CA ASN A 507 -0.54 15.50 -16.23
C ASN A 507 0.22 16.83 -16.36
N LYS A 508 -0.10 17.58 -17.41
CA LYS A 508 0.55 18.87 -17.72
C LYS A 508 -0.34 20.06 -17.39
N TYR A 509 -1.48 19.85 -16.72
CA TYR A 509 -2.45 20.87 -16.35
C TYR A 509 -2.48 21.09 -14.82
N LYS A 510 -2.54 22.34 -14.36
CA LYS A 510 -2.32 22.70 -12.95
C LYS A 510 -3.50 22.43 -12.01
N GLU A 511 -4.72 22.44 -12.52
CA GLU A 511 -5.94 22.54 -11.69
C GLU A 511 -6.67 21.21 -11.51
N THR A 512 -6.19 20.14 -12.12
CA THR A 512 -6.87 18.85 -12.14
C THR A 512 -5.92 17.72 -11.83
N SER A 513 -6.45 16.61 -11.31
CA SER A 513 -5.74 15.34 -11.14
C SER A 513 -6.17 14.33 -12.19
N LEU A 514 -5.29 13.40 -12.52
CA LEU A 514 -5.68 12.14 -13.15
C LEU A 514 -5.79 11.08 -12.06
N LYS A 515 -6.81 10.23 -12.09
CA LYS A 515 -7.04 9.21 -11.07
C LYS A 515 -7.30 7.85 -11.70
N ILE A 516 -6.57 6.84 -11.27
CA ILE A 516 -6.86 5.43 -11.58
C ILE A 516 -8.05 5.02 -10.70
N LEU A 517 -9.08 4.48 -11.33
CA LEU A 517 -10.31 4.12 -10.64
C LEU A 517 -10.23 2.70 -10.07
N PRO A 518 -10.76 2.48 -8.86
CA PRO A 518 -10.85 1.15 -8.29
C PRO A 518 -11.87 0.29 -9.04
N VAL A 519 -11.70 -1.02 -8.97
CA VAL A 519 -12.61 -2.03 -9.50
C VAL A 519 -13.21 -2.80 -8.33
N GLN A 520 -14.50 -3.16 -8.42
CA GLN A 520 -15.11 -4.06 -7.44
C GLN A 520 -14.50 -5.45 -7.60
N CYS A 521 -13.78 -5.90 -6.57
CA CYS A 521 -13.24 -7.25 -6.54
C CYS A 521 -14.35 -8.27 -6.26
N SER A 522 -14.58 -9.19 -7.20
CA SER A 522 -15.08 -10.52 -6.86
C SER A 522 -13.91 -11.50 -6.79
N VAL A 523 -13.96 -12.50 -5.91
CA VAL A 523 -12.88 -13.48 -5.73
C VAL A 523 -12.49 -14.18 -7.04
N SER A 524 -13.45 -14.34 -7.96
CA SER A 524 -13.22 -14.90 -9.29
C SER A 524 -12.37 -14.02 -10.22
N GLN A 525 -12.22 -12.72 -9.94
CA GLN A 525 -11.40 -11.80 -10.74
C GLN A 525 -9.93 -11.77 -10.31
N LEU A 526 -9.59 -12.15 -9.08
CA LEU A 526 -8.19 -12.16 -8.62
C LEU A 526 -7.38 -13.27 -9.32
N GLU A 527 -8.01 -14.40 -9.66
CA GLU A 527 -7.37 -15.49 -10.42
C GLU A 527 -7.08 -15.13 -11.89
N LEU A 528 -7.77 -14.12 -12.44
CA LEU A 528 -7.58 -13.64 -13.82
C LEU A 528 -6.47 -12.58 -13.93
N HIS A 529 -6.16 -11.85 -12.86
CA HIS A 529 -5.14 -10.80 -12.86
C HIS A 529 -3.77 -11.29 -12.33
N GLN A 530 -3.71 -12.49 -11.74
CA GLN A 530 -2.48 -13.12 -11.22
C GLN A 530 -1.89 -14.23 -12.10
N LYS A 531 -2.36 -14.40 -13.34
CA LYS A 531 -1.81 -15.37 -14.31
C LYS A 531 -1.09 -14.69 -15.48
#